data_AF-A0AA94H6X4-F1
#
_entry.id   AF-A0AA94H6X4-F1
#
_cell.length_a   1.000
_cell.length_b   1.000
_cell.length_c   1.000
_cell.angle_alpha   90.00
_cell.angle_beta   90.00
_cell.angle_gamma   90.00
#
_symmetry.space_group_name_H-M   'P 1'
#
loop_
_entity.id
_entity.type
_entity.pdbx_description
1 polymer ?
#
loop_
_entity_poly.entity_id
_entity_poly.type
_entity_poly.pdbx_seq_one_letter_code
_entity_poly.pdbx_strand_id
1 'polypeptide(L)'
;MDSHLESFYETLPYRKNKKQAVIKLMDALYLKSVNNNVDVWPELYAVDIPAGNGVTKIEGPKIISKLREFLASKQKYRCCYCQRYLYNIAYARPVEHILPRAHFPRFSLVMDNLAISCFDCNSKKDDNIWWPTINKLGDYPTKNELAGAFHYNRHDYDEHIAWVSYATNSFAFSIYTGISLEGKKLYTDLLQDISKTDILLSRKDSLKSSMDALKLFRENGLGGTYVQQFIAELEANLMRDAGTED
;
A
#
# COMPACT_ATOMS: atom_id res chain seq x y z
N MET A 1 4.14 -16.56 -18.76
CA MET A 1 4.92 -15.85 -17.73
C MET A 1 4.14 -14.59 -17.38
N ASP A 2 4.16 -14.13 -16.12
CA ASP A 2 3.48 -12.89 -15.73
C ASP A 2 4.15 -11.70 -16.46
N SER A 3 3.42 -11.01 -17.34
CA SER A 3 3.97 -9.91 -18.15
C SER A 3 4.52 -8.75 -17.30
N HIS A 4 3.99 -8.55 -16.09
CA HIS A 4 4.50 -7.52 -15.20
C HIS A 4 5.84 -7.91 -14.56
N LEU A 5 6.13 -9.21 -14.46
CA LEU A 5 7.41 -9.70 -13.97
C LEU A 5 8.52 -9.46 -15.01
N GLU A 6 8.18 -9.60 -16.29
CA GLU A 6 9.07 -9.22 -17.40
C GLU A 6 9.40 -7.72 -17.37
N SER A 7 8.41 -6.86 -17.17
CA SER A 7 8.64 -5.41 -17.01
C SER A 7 9.57 -5.10 -15.84
N PHE A 8 9.44 -5.81 -14.71
CA PHE A 8 10.38 -5.67 -13.61
C PHE A 8 11.81 -6.06 -14.02
N TYR A 9 11.97 -7.19 -14.72
CA TYR A 9 13.27 -7.64 -15.19
C TYR A 9 13.95 -6.60 -16.07
N GLU A 10 13.22 -5.93 -16.96
CA GLU A 10 13.76 -4.88 -17.82
C GLU A 10 14.45 -3.77 -17.03
N THR A 11 13.88 -3.38 -15.88
CA THR A 11 14.40 -2.30 -15.01
C THR A 11 15.65 -2.66 -14.21
N LEU A 12 16.05 -3.94 -14.16
CA LEU A 12 17.20 -4.37 -13.35
C LEU A 12 18.51 -3.75 -13.87
N PRO A 13 19.23 -2.97 -13.04
CA PRO A 13 20.48 -2.29 -13.42
C PRO A 13 21.69 -3.25 -13.36
N TYR A 14 21.50 -4.50 -13.77
CA TYR A 14 22.50 -5.55 -13.68
C TYR A 14 23.14 -5.81 -15.04
N ARG A 15 24.43 -6.16 -15.03
CA ARG A 15 25.12 -6.67 -16.23
C ARG A 15 24.43 -7.93 -16.74
N LYS A 16 24.49 -8.18 -18.05
CA LYS A 16 23.79 -9.27 -18.76
C LYS A 16 23.79 -10.60 -18.00
N ASN A 17 24.95 -11.11 -17.60
CA ASN A 17 25.05 -12.41 -16.92
C ASN A 17 24.34 -12.43 -15.56
N LYS A 18 24.50 -11.36 -14.76
CA LYS A 18 23.82 -11.22 -13.48
C LYS A 18 22.30 -11.10 -13.67
N LYS A 19 21.88 -10.29 -14.65
CA LYS A 19 20.47 -10.11 -15.01
C LYS A 19 19.83 -11.45 -15.37
N GLN A 20 20.47 -12.23 -16.25
CA GLN A 20 19.97 -13.55 -16.66
C GLN A 20 19.87 -14.54 -15.49
N ALA A 21 20.86 -14.54 -14.59
CA ALA A 21 20.85 -15.40 -13.42
C ALA A 21 19.72 -15.03 -12.43
N VAL A 22 19.47 -13.73 -12.24
CA VAL A 22 18.34 -13.23 -11.41
C VAL A 22 17.00 -13.60 -12.04
N ILE A 23 16.85 -13.43 -13.37
CA ILE A 23 15.63 -13.84 -14.10
C ILE A 23 15.37 -15.33 -13.87
N LYS A 24 16.37 -16.18 -14.13
CA LYS A 24 16.24 -17.64 -13.95
C LYS A 24 15.85 -18.02 -12.52
N LEU A 25 16.43 -17.37 -11.52
CA LEU A 25 16.09 -17.57 -10.11
C LEU A 25 14.64 -17.18 -9.83
N MET A 26 14.23 -15.97 -10.23
CA MET A 26 12.90 -15.45 -10.00
C MET A 26 11.82 -16.29 -10.71
N ASP A 27 12.07 -16.71 -11.95
CA ASP A 27 11.17 -17.59 -12.71
C ASP A 27 11.02 -18.96 -12.04
N ALA A 28 12.12 -19.53 -11.55
CA ALA A 28 12.09 -20.80 -10.83
C ALA A 28 11.27 -20.70 -9.53
N LEU A 29 11.43 -19.60 -8.78
CA LEU A 29 10.65 -19.35 -7.56
C LEU A 29 9.18 -19.07 -7.86
N TYR A 30 8.88 -18.30 -8.91
CA TYR A 30 7.51 -18.06 -9.38
C TYR A 30 6.81 -19.37 -9.77
N LEU A 31 7.47 -20.20 -10.59
CA LEU A 31 6.91 -21.49 -10.96
C LEU A 31 6.74 -22.42 -9.76
N LYS A 32 7.67 -22.40 -8.81
CA LYS A 32 7.55 -23.14 -7.56
C LYS A 32 6.35 -22.68 -6.73
N SER A 33 6.14 -21.36 -6.58
CA SER A 33 5.01 -20.83 -5.81
C SER A 33 3.69 -21.24 -6.46
N VAL A 34 3.57 -21.01 -7.77
CA VAL A 34 2.34 -21.29 -8.52
C VAL A 34 2.05 -22.79 -8.57
N ASN A 35 3.02 -23.64 -8.91
CA ASN A 35 2.76 -25.07 -9.12
C ASN A 35 2.59 -25.86 -7.82
N ASN A 36 3.30 -25.48 -6.76
CA ASN A 36 3.32 -26.26 -5.51
C ASN A 36 2.48 -25.63 -4.39
N ASN A 37 1.88 -24.46 -4.65
CA ASN A 37 1.13 -23.70 -3.66
C ASN A 37 1.92 -23.38 -2.38
N VAL A 38 3.14 -22.87 -2.55
CA VAL A 38 4.07 -22.56 -1.44
C VAL A 38 4.48 -21.10 -1.44
N ASP A 39 4.67 -20.53 -0.25
CA ASP A 39 5.20 -19.19 -0.09
C ASP A 39 6.72 -19.23 -0.29
N VAL A 40 7.17 -18.66 -1.39
CA VAL A 40 8.60 -18.58 -1.73
C VAL A 40 9.25 -17.27 -1.29
N TRP A 41 8.52 -16.36 -0.64
CA TRP A 41 9.08 -15.08 -0.19
C TRP A 41 10.21 -15.24 0.84
N PRO A 42 10.12 -16.15 1.85
CA PRO A 42 11.24 -16.42 2.76
C PRO A 42 12.46 -17.01 2.03
N GLU A 43 12.23 -17.89 1.05
CA GLU A 43 13.27 -18.48 0.23
C GLU A 43 13.98 -17.42 -0.62
N LEU A 44 13.21 -16.53 -1.27
CA LEU A 44 13.77 -15.39 -2.00
C LEU A 44 14.61 -14.52 -1.07
N TYR A 45 14.11 -14.20 0.12
CA TYR A 45 14.83 -13.37 1.09
C TYR A 45 16.14 -14.01 1.55
N ALA A 46 16.18 -15.34 1.71
CA ALA A 46 17.34 -16.09 2.16
C ALA A 46 18.41 -16.32 1.08
N VAL A 47 18.16 -15.95 -0.19
CA VAL A 47 19.15 -16.12 -1.27
C VAL A 47 20.43 -15.34 -0.97
N ASP A 48 21.55 -16.06 -0.86
CA ASP A 48 22.91 -15.52 -0.86
C ASP A 48 23.83 -16.44 -1.68
N ILE A 49 23.95 -16.13 -2.97
CA ILE A 49 24.82 -16.85 -3.90
C ILE A 49 26.13 -16.07 -4.00
N PRO A 50 27.27 -16.60 -3.52
CA PRO A 50 28.55 -15.91 -3.55
C PRO A 50 29.06 -15.75 -4.99
N ALA A 51 30.00 -14.82 -5.19
CA ALA A 51 30.70 -14.71 -6.46
C ALA A 51 31.70 -15.87 -6.60
N GLY A 52 31.73 -16.52 -7.78
CA GLY A 52 32.66 -17.62 -8.05
C GLY A 52 32.38 -18.29 -9.39
N ASN A 53 33.40 -18.89 -10.03
CA ASN A 53 33.28 -19.63 -11.29
C ASN A 53 32.47 -18.91 -12.39
N GLY A 54 32.69 -17.61 -12.58
CA GLY A 54 31.96 -16.80 -13.58
C GLY A 54 30.54 -16.37 -13.17
N VAL A 55 30.08 -16.73 -11.97
CA VAL A 55 28.81 -16.31 -11.38
C VAL A 55 29.03 -15.03 -10.56
N THR A 56 28.21 -14.01 -10.82
CA THR A 56 28.19 -12.78 -10.03
C THR A 56 27.41 -12.96 -8.74
N LYS A 57 27.79 -12.31 -7.64
CA LYS A 57 27.04 -12.34 -6.38
C LYS A 57 25.55 -11.99 -6.57
N ILE A 58 24.66 -12.82 -6.05
CA ILE A 58 23.20 -12.62 -6.05
C ILE A 58 22.71 -12.66 -4.61
N GLU A 59 21.98 -11.63 -4.21
CA GLU A 59 21.44 -11.49 -2.86
C GLU A 59 19.94 -11.21 -2.98
N GLY A 60 19.13 -12.08 -2.37
CA GLY A 60 17.69 -11.95 -2.24
C GLY A 60 17.24 -10.57 -1.77
N PRO A 61 17.80 -10.04 -0.67
CA PRO A 61 17.46 -8.71 -0.16
C PRO A 61 17.72 -7.59 -1.18
N LYS A 62 18.72 -7.72 -2.05
CA LYS A 62 18.98 -6.74 -3.12
C LYS A 62 17.97 -6.86 -4.25
N ILE A 63 17.52 -8.08 -4.60
CA ILE A 63 16.43 -8.28 -5.55
C ILE A 63 15.14 -7.68 -5.01
N ILE A 64 14.78 -7.97 -3.76
CA ILE A 64 13.59 -7.42 -3.08
C ILE A 64 13.68 -5.89 -3.00
N SER A 65 14.86 -5.32 -2.74
CA SER A 65 15.05 -3.86 -2.78
C SER A 65 14.74 -3.28 -4.16
N LYS A 66 15.17 -3.93 -5.24
CA LYS A 66 14.87 -3.50 -6.60
C LYS A 66 13.41 -3.69 -6.98
N LEU A 67 12.79 -4.77 -6.53
CA LEU A 67 11.35 -4.99 -6.67
C LEU A 67 10.55 -3.89 -5.96
N ARG A 68 10.93 -3.54 -4.73
CA ARG A 68 10.31 -2.43 -3.99
C ARG A 68 10.47 -1.09 -4.71
N GLU A 69 11.64 -0.79 -5.25
CA GLU A 69 11.87 0.44 -6.04
C GLU A 69 11.00 0.46 -7.29
N PHE A 70 10.91 -0.67 -8.01
CA PHE A 70 10.05 -0.82 -9.18
C PHE A 70 8.57 -0.57 -8.84
N LEU A 71 8.04 -1.27 -7.83
CA LEU A 71 6.67 -1.08 -7.35
C LEU A 71 6.44 0.37 -6.91
N ALA A 72 7.37 0.96 -6.16
CA ALA A 72 7.25 2.35 -5.71
C ALA A 72 7.14 3.35 -6.86
N SER A 73 7.95 3.18 -7.90
CA SER A 73 7.88 4.04 -9.10
C SER A 73 6.53 3.90 -9.82
N LYS A 74 6.02 2.67 -10.00
CA LYS A 74 4.70 2.39 -10.60
C LYS A 74 3.57 3.07 -9.82
N GLN A 75 3.71 3.13 -8.49
CA GLN A 75 2.74 3.71 -7.57
C GLN A 75 2.94 5.21 -7.30
N LYS A 76 3.82 5.88 -8.05
CA LYS A 76 4.19 7.30 -7.83
C LYS A 76 4.59 7.57 -6.37
N TYR A 77 5.23 6.58 -5.74
CA TYR A 77 5.68 6.59 -4.36
C TYR A 77 4.57 6.80 -3.33
N ARG A 78 3.35 6.32 -3.61
CA ARG A 78 2.21 6.38 -2.67
C ARG A 78 1.87 4.99 -2.12
N CYS A 79 1.45 4.94 -0.86
CA CYS A 79 0.86 3.76 -0.25
C CYS A 79 -0.35 3.30 -1.07
N CYS A 80 -0.43 1.99 -1.35
CA CYS A 80 -1.53 1.40 -2.12
C CYS A 80 -2.92 1.54 -1.47
N TYR A 81 -2.98 1.87 -0.18
CA TYR A 81 -4.23 2.03 0.55
C TYR A 81 -4.51 3.49 0.93
N CYS A 82 -3.65 4.12 1.73
CA CYS A 82 -3.94 5.45 2.25
C CYS A 82 -3.42 6.59 1.36
N GLN A 83 -2.76 6.27 0.24
CA GLN A 83 -2.18 7.23 -0.71
C GLN A 83 -1.14 8.21 -0.12
N ARG A 84 -0.74 8.07 1.15
CA ARG A 84 0.36 8.83 1.74
C ARG A 84 1.63 8.63 0.91
N TYR A 85 2.37 9.71 0.72
CA TYR A 85 3.67 9.64 0.10
C TYR A 85 4.64 8.89 1.00
N LEU A 86 5.35 7.95 0.40
CA LEU A 86 6.40 7.19 1.03
C LEU A 86 7.68 7.64 0.35
N TYR A 87 8.38 8.65 0.87
CA TYR A 87 9.67 9.11 0.32
C TYR A 87 10.86 8.53 1.12
N ASN A 88 11.95 8.26 0.42
CA ASN A 88 13.34 8.11 0.88
C ASN A 88 13.68 7.09 1.99
N ILE A 89 12.73 6.31 2.53
CA ILE A 89 13.00 5.31 3.55
C ILE A 89 12.47 3.95 3.09
N ALA A 90 13.37 3.01 2.79
CA ALA A 90 13.00 1.67 2.34
C ALA A 90 12.16 0.89 3.38
N TYR A 91 12.45 1.10 4.68
CA TYR A 91 11.66 0.54 5.78
C TYR A 91 10.23 1.09 5.85
N ALA A 92 9.99 2.30 5.34
CA ALA A 92 8.66 2.91 5.32
C ALA A 92 7.79 2.42 4.15
N ARG A 93 8.31 1.50 3.33
CA ARG A 93 7.66 0.95 2.12
C ARG A 93 7.71 -0.58 2.11
N PRO A 94 7.11 -1.29 3.08
CA PRO A 94 6.93 -2.73 2.98
C PRO A 94 6.31 -3.12 1.62
N VAL A 95 6.73 -4.28 1.09
CA VAL A 95 6.03 -4.88 -0.04
C VAL A 95 4.78 -5.54 0.52
N GLU A 96 3.64 -5.04 0.08
CA GLU A 96 2.31 -5.54 0.41
C GLU A 96 1.97 -6.75 -0.46
N HIS A 97 1.43 -7.78 0.17
CA HIS A 97 0.74 -8.87 -0.50
C HIS A 97 -0.77 -8.65 -0.35
N ILE A 98 -1.41 -8.14 -1.40
CA ILE A 98 -2.83 -7.74 -1.36
C ILE A 98 -3.69 -8.92 -0.91
N LEU A 99 -3.48 -10.09 -1.52
CA LEU A 99 -3.87 -11.39 -1.01
C LEU A 99 -2.74 -11.92 -0.11
N PRO A 100 -3.00 -12.12 1.19
CA PRO A 100 -1.97 -12.41 2.18
C PRO A 100 -1.29 -13.77 1.96
N ARG A 101 0.04 -13.81 2.05
CA ARG A 101 0.84 -15.03 1.83
C ARG A 101 0.48 -16.20 2.74
N ALA A 102 0.04 -15.91 3.97
CA ALA A 102 -0.41 -16.93 4.92
C ALA A 102 -1.59 -17.76 4.41
N HIS A 103 -2.41 -17.18 3.52
CA HIS A 103 -3.62 -17.83 2.98
C HIS A 103 -3.55 -18.09 1.47
N PHE A 104 -2.73 -17.32 0.75
CA PHE A 104 -2.54 -17.42 -0.69
C PHE A 104 -1.05 -17.56 -1.04
N PRO A 105 -0.37 -18.60 -0.53
CA PRO A 105 1.09 -18.74 -0.66
C PRO A 105 1.55 -18.76 -2.11
N ARG A 106 0.76 -19.36 -3.02
CA ARG A 106 1.10 -19.41 -4.44
C ARG A 106 1.24 -18.05 -5.13
N PHE A 107 0.60 -17.01 -4.57
CA PHE A 107 0.63 -15.66 -5.11
C PHE A 107 1.75 -14.80 -4.50
N SER A 108 2.71 -15.39 -3.78
CA SER A 108 3.79 -14.66 -3.11
C SER A 108 4.71 -13.88 -4.06
N LEU A 109 4.79 -14.29 -5.34
CA LEU A 109 5.55 -13.61 -6.41
C LEU A 109 4.71 -13.26 -7.64
N VAL A 110 3.38 -13.28 -7.54
CA VAL A 110 2.51 -12.79 -8.62
C VAL A 110 2.50 -11.27 -8.56
N MET A 111 2.91 -10.58 -9.64
CA MET A 111 3.13 -9.14 -9.61
C MET A 111 1.85 -8.34 -9.37
N ASP A 112 0.71 -8.84 -9.85
CA ASP A 112 -0.60 -8.26 -9.54
C ASP A 112 -0.96 -8.33 -8.05
N ASN A 113 -0.35 -9.25 -7.31
CA ASN A 113 -0.53 -9.37 -5.86
C ASN A 113 0.39 -8.43 -5.06
N LEU A 114 1.37 -7.81 -5.71
CA LEU A 114 2.40 -7.02 -5.04
C LEU A 114 2.15 -5.52 -5.20
N ALA A 115 2.28 -4.80 -4.09
CA ALA A 115 2.28 -3.35 -4.05
C ALA A 115 3.24 -2.85 -2.98
N ILE A 116 3.42 -1.53 -2.85
CA ILE A 116 3.98 -0.90 -1.67
C ILE A 116 2.87 -0.32 -0.81
N SER A 117 2.92 -0.57 0.49
CA SER A 117 2.07 0.04 1.51
C SER A 117 2.93 0.83 2.49
N CYS A 118 2.32 1.72 3.29
CA CYS A 118 3.00 2.27 4.46
C CYS A 118 3.01 1.23 5.58
N PHE A 119 3.89 1.40 6.57
CA PHE A 119 3.96 0.50 7.72
C PHE A 119 2.61 0.37 8.44
N ASP A 120 1.93 1.48 8.71
CA ASP A 120 0.64 1.47 9.43
C ASP A 120 -0.42 0.64 8.70
N CYS A 121 -0.57 0.85 7.39
CA CYS A 121 -1.54 0.11 6.60
C CYS A 121 -1.16 -1.38 6.45
N ASN A 122 0.12 -1.69 6.23
CA ASN A 122 0.60 -3.06 6.14
C ASN A 122 0.36 -3.82 7.44
N SER A 123 0.77 -3.23 8.58
CA SER A 123 0.63 -3.82 9.90
C SER A 123 -0.83 -3.98 10.30
N LYS A 124 -1.70 -3.04 9.91
CA LYS A 124 -3.12 -3.10 10.25
C LYS A 124 -3.88 -4.08 9.36
N LYS A 125 -3.56 -4.14 8.07
CA LYS A 125 -4.16 -5.13 7.17
C LYS A 125 -3.74 -6.54 7.58
N ASP A 126 -2.46 -6.73 7.90
CA ASP A 126 -1.90 -8.03 8.30
C ASP A 126 -2.28 -9.15 7.31
N ASP A 127 -2.62 -10.34 7.83
CA ASP A 127 -3.09 -11.49 7.06
C ASP A 127 -4.62 -11.51 6.82
N ASN A 128 -5.33 -10.40 7.05
CA ASN A 128 -6.78 -10.35 6.86
C ASN A 128 -7.19 -10.72 5.43
N ILE A 129 -8.14 -11.66 5.32
CA ILE A 129 -8.71 -12.09 4.05
C ILE A 129 -9.92 -11.20 3.72
N TRP A 130 -9.75 -10.27 2.78
CA TRP A 130 -10.86 -9.43 2.31
C TRP A 130 -11.83 -10.13 1.35
N TRP A 131 -11.40 -11.22 0.71
CA TRP A 131 -12.20 -12.03 -0.20
C TRP A 131 -12.16 -13.52 0.21
N PRO A 132 -13.02 -13.96 1.14
CA PRO A 132 -12.97 -15.31 1.69
C PRO A 132 -13.34 -16.42 0.68
N THR A 133 -14.00 -16.05 -0.42
CA THR A 133 -14.49 -16.99 -1.44
C THR A 133 -13.50 -17.26 -2.57
N ILE A 134 -12.36 -16.56 -2.62
CA ILE A 134 -11.34 -16.79 -3.67
C ILE A 134 -10.81 -18.22 -3.56
N ASN A 135 -10.75 -18.90 -4.70
CA ASN A 135 -10.13 -20.21 -4.78
C ASN A 135 -8.61 -20.10 -4.56
N LYS A 136 -8.15 -20.53 -3.38
CA LYS A 136 -6.73 -20.53 -2.98
C LYS A 136 -5.85 -21.42 -3.88
N LEU A 137 -6.46 -22.37 -4.58
CA LEU A 137 -5.81 -23.30 -5.52
C LEU A 137 -6.15 -22.98 -6.99
N GLY A 138 -6.80 -21.85 -7.26
CA GLY A 138 -7.13 -21.38 -8.60
C GLY A 138 -6.10 -20.41 -9.17
N ASP A 139 -6.34 -19.96 -10.40
CA ASP A 139 -5.60 -18.87 -11.02
C ASP A 139 -5.72 -17.58 -10.19
N TYR A 140 -4.88 -16.59 -10.50
CA TYR A 140 -5.01 -15.28 -9.87
C TYR A 140 -6.39 -14.69 -10.19
N PRO A 141 -7.14 -14.20 -9.19
CA PRO A 141 -8.55 -13.83 -9.36
C PRO A 141 -8.73 -12.75 -10.44
N THR A 142 -9.79 -12.92 -11.21
CA THR A 142 -10.28 -11.91 -12.15
C THR A 142 -10.85 -10.71 -11.40
N LYS A 143 -11.05 -9.59 -12.10
CA LYS A 143 -11.68 -8.38 -11.51
C LYS A 143 -13.07 -8.70 -10.91
N ASN A 144 -13.83 -9.60 -11.52
CA ASN A 144 -15.16 -9.98 -11.03
C ASN A 144 -15.10 -10.80 -9.73
N GLU A 145 -14.11 -11.69 -9.59
CA GLU A 145 -13.90 -12.46 -8.36
C GLU A 145 -13.38 -11.60 -7.19
N LEU A 146 -12.85 -10.41 -7.51
CA LEU A 146 -12.42 -9.38 -6.55
C LEU A 146 -13.55 -8.40 -6.18
N ALA A 147 -14.80 -8.67 -6.55
CA ALA A 147 -15.93 -7.85 -6.13
C ALA A 147 -16.06 -7.81 -4.60
N GLY A 148 -16.49 -6.67 -4.06
CA GLY A 148 -16.81 -6.52 -2.64
C GLY A 148 -15.66 -6.07 -1.73
N ALA A 149 -14.39 -6.02 -2.19
CA ALA A 149 -13.29 -5.34 -1.51
C ALA A 149 -12.32 -4.65 -2.48
N PHE A 150 -11.47 -3.75 -1.99
CA PHE A 150 -10.58 -2.96 -2.84
C PHE A 150 -9.27 -3.70 -3.18
N HIS A 151 -8.92 -3.78 -4.46
CA HIS A 151 -7.66 -4.36 -4.94
C HIS A 151 -6.85 -3.34 -5.73
N TYR A 152 -5.72 -2.89 -5.18
CA TYR A 152 -4.93 -1.77 -5.74
C TYR A 152 -4.53 -1.93 -7.22
N ASN A 153 -4.07 -3.12 -7.63
CA ASN A 153 -3.64 -3.34 -9.02
C ASN A 153 -4.80 -3.65 -9.99
N ARG A 154 -6.05 -3.76 -9.52
CA ARG A 154 -7.21 -4.18 -10.35
C ARG A 154 -8.36 -3.16 -10.33
N HIS A 155 -8.36 -2.23 -9.39
CA HIS A 155 -9.31 -1.13 -9.27
C HIS A 155 -8.62 0.21 -9.47
N ASP A 156 -9.30 1.14 -10.10
CA ASP A 156 -8.88 2.54 -10.08
C ASP A 156 -9.14 3.09 -8.68
N TYR A 157 -8.15 3.70 -8.04
CA TYR A 157 -8.31 4.20 -6.69
C TYR A 157 -9.37 5.32 -6.62
N ASP A 158 -9.39 6.20 -7.62
CA ASP A 158 -10.21 7.42 -7.62
C ASP A 158 -11.70 7.12 -7.88
N GLU A 159 -12.03 5.96 -8.44
CA GLU A 159 -13.41 5.45 -8.55
C GLU A 159 -13.95 4.89 -7.22
N HIS A 160 -13.05 4.59 -6.27
CA HIS A 160 -13.40 3.87 -5.05
C HIS A 160 -13.26 4.73 -3.78
N ILE A 161 -12.26 5.61 -3.71
CA ILE A 161 -11.98 6.43 -2.53
C ILE A 161 -11.78 7.90 -2.93
N ALA A 162 -12.51 8.79 -2.26
CA ALA A 162 -12.16 10.21 -2.20
C ALA A 162 -11.40 10.47 -0.90
N TRP A 163 -10.40 11.35 -0.93
CA TRP A 163 -9.63 11.68 0.26
C TRP A 163 -9.04 13.09 0.21
N VAL A 164 -8.73 13.63 1.39
CA VAL A 164 -7.99 14.87 1.57
C VAL A 164 -7.01 14.70 2.72
N SER A 165 -5.84 15.33 2.62
CA SER A 165 -4.90 15.46 3.72
C SER A 165 -4.46 16.91 3.87
N TYR A 166 -4.25 17.31 5.11
CA TYR A 166 -3.87 18.66 5.48
C TYR A 166 -2.86 18.59 6.63
N ALA A 167 -1.84 19.44 6.59
CA ALA A 167 -0.82 19.49 7.62
C ALA A 167 -0.28 20.91 7.80
N THR A 168 0.00 21.25 9.05
CA THR A 168 0.70 22.46 9.51
C THR A 168 1.80 22.03 10.50
N ASN A 169 2.54 23.00 11.03
CA ASN A 169 3.55 22.73 12.06
C ASN A 169 3.00 22.07 13.33
N SER A 170 1.70 22.24 13.64
CA SER A 170 1.12 21.81 14.92
C SER A 170 -0.05 20.84 14.78
N PHE A 171 -0.46 20.52 13.55
CA PHE A 171 -1.67 19.75 13.30
C PHE A 171 -1.61 19.07 11.93
N ALA A 172 -2.00 17.81 11.85
CA ALA A 172 -2.16 17.10 10.59
C ALA A 172 -3.35 16.13 10.65
N PHE A 173 -4.05 15.98 9.53
CA PHE A 173 -5.08 14.96 9.40
C PHE A 173 -5.16 14.44 7.96
N SER A 174 -5.74 13.25 7.84
CA SER A 174 -6.17 12.70 6.57
C SER A 174 -7.60 12.19 6.72
N ILE A 175 -8.50 12.57 5.83
CA ILE A 175 -9.89 12.10 5.78
C ILE A 175 -10.09 11.30 4.50
N TYR A 176 -10.81 10.20 4.61
CA TYR A 176 -11.12 9.28 3.52
C TYR A 176 -12.63 9.03 3.49
N THR A 177 -13.18 8.87 2.29
CA THR A 177 -14.58 8.50 2.07
C THR A 177 -14.66 7.43 1.00
N GLY A 178 -15.38 6.35 1.28
CA GLY A 178 -15.67 5.30 0.30
C GLY A 178 -16.79 5.72 -0.66
N ILE A 179 -16.50 5.70 -1.95
CA ILE A 179 -17.43 6.01 -3.04
C ILE A 179 -18.24 4.76 -3.41
N SER A 180 -17.54 3.69 -3.77
CA SER A 180 -18.10 2.40 -4.16
C SER A 180 -18.22 1.42 -2.97
N LEU A 181 -18.79 0.23 -3.20
CA LEU A 181 -18.90 -0.83 -2.18
C LEU A 181 -17.52 -1.25 -1.65
N GLU A 182 -16.60 -1.52 -2.56
CA GLU A 182 -15.22 -1.92 -2.26
C GLU A 182 -14.47 -0.80 -1.53
N GLY A 183 -14.70 0.46 -1.91
CA GLY A 183 -14.12 1.62 -1.26
C GLY A 183 -14.66 1.83 0.15
N LYS A 184 -15.97 1.66 0.36
CA LYS A 184 -16.58 1.71 1.70
C LYS A 184 -16.05 0.62 2.62
N LYS A 185 -15.81 -0.59 2.09
CA LYS A 185 -15.14 -1.65 2.84
C LYS A 185 -13.71 -1.28 3.20
N LEU A 186 -12.90 -0.81 2.24
CA LEU A 186 -11.53 -0.36 2.52
C LEU A 186 -11.49 0.74 3.58
N TYR A 187 -12.43 1.69 3.52
CA TYR A 187 -12.56 2.73 4.54
C TYR A 187 -12.81 2.13 5.92
N THR A 188 -13.81 1.26 6.03
CA THR A 188 -14.24 0.67 7.30
C THR A 188 -13.17 -0.25 7.89
N ASP A 189 -12.51 -1.05 7.08
CA ASP A 189 -11.56 -2.04 7.58
C ASP A 189 -10.18 -1.45 7.88
N LEU A 190 -9.84 -0.33 7.24
CA LEU A 190 -8.48 0.20 7.26
C LEU A 190 -8.41 1.73 7.44
N LEU A 191 -8.94 2.51 6.49
CA LEU A 191 -8.62 3.94 6.40
C LEU A 191 -9.20 4.78 7.53
N GLN A 192 -10.33 4.36 8.13
CA GLN A 192 -10.91 5.09 9.26
C GLN A 192 -9.95 5.17 10.46
N ASP A 193 -9.13 4.14 10.69
CA ASP A 193 -8.22 4.12 11.84
C ASP A 193 -6.90 4.81 11.52
N ILE A 194 -6.49 4.80 10.26
CA ILE A 194 -5.41 5.66 9.75
C ILE A 194 -5.77 7.14 9.97
N SER A 195 -7.00 7.53 9.64
CA SER A 195 -7.52 8.89 9.87
C SER A 195 -7.54 9.26 11.36
N LYS A 196 -8.08 8.38 12.22
CA LYS A 196 -8.10 8.59 13.68
C LYS A 196 -6.69 8.74 14.26
N THR A 197 -5.74 7.96 13.78
CA THR A 197 -4.34 8.01 14.26
C THR A 197 -3.69 9.36 13.95
N ASP A 198 -3.86 9.90 12.73
CA ASP A 198 -3.33 11.23 12.39
C ASP A 198 -3.88 12.33 13.30
N ILE A 199 -5.18 12.27 13.58
CA ILE A 199 -5.88 13.21 14.45
C ILE A 199 -5.34 13.09 15.89
N LEU A 200 -5.28 11.88 16.46
CA LEU A 200 -4.83 11.66 17.84
C LEU A 200 -3.36 12.08 18.07
N LEU A 201 -2.50 11.91 17.07
CA LEU A 201 -1.10 12.32 17.15
C LEU A 201 -0.91 13.85 17.09
N SER A 202 -1.93 14.58 16.63
CA SER A 202 -1.93 16.05 16.63
C SER A 202 -2.30 16.59 18.02
N ARG A 203 -1.26 16.86 18.83
CA ARG A 203 -1.35 17.23 20.25
C ARG A 203 -1.92 18.64 20.51
N LYS A 204 -3.25 18.84 20.46
CA LYS A 204 -3.91 20.00 21.09
C LYS A 204 -5.31 19.65 21.63
N ASP A 205 -5.62 20.09 22.86
CA ASP A 205 -6.92 19.91 23.51
C ASP A 205 -8.10 20.57 22.75
N SER A 206 -7.80 21.52 21.85
CA SER A 206 -8.78 22.16 20.98
C SER A 206 -9.33 21.26 19.86
N LEU A 207 -8.82 20.04 19.73
CA LEU A 207 -9.27 19.05 18.75
C LEU A 207 -10.74 18.62 18.93
N LYS A 208 -11.35 18.82 20.10
CA LYS A 208 -12.74 18.42 20.33
C LYS A 208 -13.69 19.09 19.33
N SER A 209 -13.47 20.38 19.04
CA SER A 209 -14.22 21.13 18.04
C SER A 209 -13.93 20.66 16.61
N SER A 210 -12.68 20.30 16.32
CA SER A 210 -12.29 19.70 15.03
C SER A 210 -12.91 18.32 14.82
N MET A 211 -13.07 17.52 15.88
CA MET A 211 -13.73 16.21 15.83
C MET A 211 -15.23 16.30 15.53
N ASP A 212 -15.92 17.32 16.04
CA ASP A 212 -17.33 17.55 15.72
C ASP A 212 -17.52 18.09 14.30
N ALA A 213 -16.61 18.95 13.82
CA ALA A 213 -16.57 19.33 12.42
C ALA A 213 -16.31 18.12 11.51
N LEU A 214 -15.35 17.25 11.86
CA LEU A 214 -15.08 15.97 11.18
C LEU A 214 -16.30 15.03 11.09
N LYS A 215 -17.20 15.03 12.10
CA LYS A 215 -18.47 14.30 12.03
C LYS A 215 -19.40 14.91 10.97
N LEU A 216 -19.51 16.24 10.91
CA LEU A 216 -20.25 16.93 9.85
C LEU A 216 -19.68 16.64 8.44
N PHE A 217 -18.36 16.50 8.29
CA PHE A 217 -17.74 16.03 7.04
C PHE A 217 -18.14 14.61 6.66
N ARG A 218 -18.21 13.72 7.64
CA ARG A 218 -18.60 12.31 7.45
C ARG A 218 -20.03 12.16 6.92
N GLU A 219 -20.92 13.11 7.23
CA GLU A 219 -22.33 13.08 6.82
C GLU A 219 -22.56 13.71 5.43
N ASN A 220 -21.74 14.69 5.04
CA ASN A 220 -21.94 15.48 3.81
C ASN A 220 -21.01 15.10 2.62
N GLY A 221 -19.97 14.31 2.85
CA GLY A 221 -19.03 13.87 1.80
C GLY A 221 -17.96 14.90 1.43
N LEU A 222 -17.12 14.58 0.42
CA LEU A 222 -15.96 15.39 0.00
C LEU A 222 -16.25 16.31 -1.21
N GLY A 223 -17.51 16.49 -1.59
CA GLY A 223 -17.91 17.31 -2.74
C GLY A 223 -18.15 18.80 -2.40
N GLY A 224 -17.92 19.68 -3.38
CA GLY A 224 -18.24 21.11 -3.31
C GLY A 224 -17.21 21.99 -2.56
N THR A 225 -17.63 23.18 -2.12
CA THR A 225 -16.82 24.12 -1.32
C THR A 225 -16.61 23.66 0.12
N TYR A 226 -17.17 22.50 0.50
CA TYR A 226 -17.28 22.06 1.88
C TYR A 226 -15.92 21.77 2.51
N VAL A 227 -15.00 21.11 1.77
CA VAL A 227 -13.62 20.89 2.23
C VAL A 227 -12.87 22.21 2.45
N GLN A 228 -13.09 23.19 1.57
CA GLN A 228 -12.47 24.51 1.69
C GLN A 228 -13.04 25.27 2.88
N GLN A 229 -14.36 25.18 3.11
CA GLN A 229 -15.03 25.74 4.29
C GLN A 229 -14.54 25.08 5.58
N PHE A 230 -14.33 23.76 5.58
CA PHE A 230 -13.72 23.06 6.71
C PHE A 230 -12.36 23.63 7.06
N ILE A 231 -11.50 23.72 6.05
CA ILE A 231 -10.12 24.10 6.21
C ILE A 231 -10.10 25.54 6.72
N ALA A 232 -10.93 26.41 6.15
CA ALA A 232 -11.08 27.78 6.62
C ALA A 232 -11.58 27.88 8.07
N GLU A 233 -12.58 27.09 8.47
CA GLU A 233 -13.08 27.04 9.86
C GLU A 233 -12.03 26.49 10.83
N LEU A 234 -11.32 25.45 10.42
CA LEU A 234 -10.27 24.81 11.20
C LEU A 234 -9.06 25.74 11.36
N GLU A 235 -8.62 26.41 10.30
CA GLU A 235 -7.58 27.43 10.33
C GLU A 235 -7.99 28.60 11.24
N ALA A 236 -9.22 29.09 11.12
CA ALA A 236 -9.72 30.16 11.99
C ALA A 236 -9.72 29.76 13.48
N ASN A 237 -10.06 28.51 13.80
CA ASN A 237 -10.03 28.01 15.18
C ASN A 237 -8.60 27.83 15.70
N LEU A 238 -7.69 27.26 14.90
CA LEU A 238 -6.28 27.10 15.26
C LEU A 238 -5.58 28.45 15.51
N MET A 239 -5.94 29.49 14.75
CA MET A 239 -5.42 30.85 14.92
C MET A 239 -5.96 31.54 16.17
N ARG A 240 -7.19 31.24 16.60
CA ARG A 240 -7.75 31.75 17.87
C ARG A 240 -7.02 31.17 19.08
N ASP A 241 -6.73 29.88 19.07
CA ASP A 241 -5.97 29.24 20.16
C ASP A 241 -4.54 29.80 20.26
N ALA A 242 -3.90 30.06 19.11
CA ALA A 242 -2.56 30.65 19.06
C ALA A 242 -2.50 32.11 19.56
N GLY A 243 -3.64 32.80 19.64
CA GLY A 243 -3.76 34.18 20.13
C GLY A 243 -4.31 34.30 21.56
N THR A 244 -4.38 33.20 22.32
CA THR A 244 -4.85 33.19 23.72
C THR A 244 -3.73 32.98 24.75
N GLU A 245 -2.47 33.04 24.32
CA GLU A 245 -1.31 33.17 25.21
C GLU A 245 -0.85 34.64 25.23
N ASP A 246 -1.57 35.48 26.00
CA ASP A 246 -1.11 36.77 26.53
C ASP A 246 -1.82 37.07 27.86
#